data_AF-A0A7W9UMY0-F1
#
_entry.id   AF-A0A7W9UMY0-F1
#
_cell.length_a   1.000
_cell.length_b   1.000
_cell.length_c   1.000
_cell.angle_alpha   90.00
_cell.angle_beta   90.00
_cell.angle_gamma   90.00
#
_symmetry.space_group_name_H-M   'P 1'
#
loop_
_entity.id
_entity.type
_entity.pdbx_description
1 polymer ?
#
loop_
_entity_poly.entity_id
_entity_poly.type
_entity_poly.pdbx_seq_one_letter_code
_entity_poly.pdbx_strand_id
1 'polypeptide(L)'
;MSNGARYTRERLAEAAERCSSIDEVIAYLGTEPYAKLDRHLLGRFAHFGIDVSHFAVHRGIPRPGPEELRAAVAEAISIAGVLRRLGRPDSGAQRAALRRWIAEEGLATTHLLGQGHQRGKPGVVAAKRHDEILVLHDGKRRTKTALLRRALREVGVPEVCAECGTGPEWLGDPMTLEVDHINGDWGDDRPGNLRLLCPNCHATTSTWCRGGGRREA
;
A
#
# COMPACT_ATOMS: atom_id res chain seq x y z
N MET A 1 5.11 -0.47 -40.16
CA MET A 1 6.01 -0.29 -41.32
C MET A 1 7.42 -0.04 -40.80
N SER A 2 8.41 -0.67 -41.45
CA SER A 2 9.80 -0.86 -41.02
C SER A 2 10.48 0.37 -40.37
N ASN A 3 10.76 0.29 -39.06
CA ASN A 3 11.60 1.25 -38.32
C ASN A 3 13.11 0.90 -38.43
N GLY A 4 13.47 -0.04 -39.32
CA GLY A 4 14.84 -0.54 -39.48
C GLY A 4 15.83 0.47 -40.08
N ALA A 5 15.32 1.51 -40.75
CA ALA A 5 16.14 2.53 -41.41
C ALA A 5 16.52 3.72 -40.50
N ARG A 6 15.91 3.85 -39.32
CA ARG A 6 16.04 5.08 -38.51
C ARG A 6 17.23 5.05 -37.53
N TYR A 7 17.56 3.86 -37.04
CA TYR A 7 18.64 3.63 -36.07
C TYR A 7 19.68 2.65 -36.64
N THR A 8 20.20 2.96 -37.83
CA THR A 8 21.32 2.20 -38.43
C THR A 8 22.61 2.46 -37.65
N ARG A 9 23.59 1.58 -37.81
CA ARG A 9 24.88 1.71 -37.14
C ARG A 9 25.57 3.03 -37.50
N GLU A 10 25.52 3.40 -38.78
CA GLU A 10 26.18 4.59 -39.34
C GLU A 10 25.57 5.87 -38.75
N ARG A 11 24.23 5.95 -38.70
CA ARG A 11 23.52 7.11 -38.15
C ARG A 11 23.77 7.28 -36.65
N LEU A 12 23.83 6.17 -35.91
CA LEU A 12 24.14 6.21 -34.48
C LEU A 12 25.61 6.57 -34.25
N ALA A 13 26.55 6.09 -35.07
CA ALA A 13 27.96 6.47 -34.94
C ALA A 13 28.14 7.98 -35.17
N GLU A 14 27.52 8.54 -36.21
CA GLU A 14 27.55 9.98 -36.46
C GLU A 14 26.91 10.80 -35.32
N ALA A 15 25.80 10.29 -34.74
CA ALA A 15 25.17 10.91 -33.59
C ALA A 15 26.07 10.86 -32.34
N ALA A 16 26.83 9.78 -32.12
CA ALA A 16 27.77 9.67 -31.00
C ALA A 16 28.92 10.67 -31.09
N GLU A 17 29.41 10.96 -32.30
CA GLU A 17 30.48 11.94 -32.51
C GLU A 17 30.02 13.39 -32.35
N ARG A 18 28.77 13.70 -32.75
CA ARG A 18 28.24 15.07 -32.79
C ARG A 18 27.47 15.50 -31.57
N CYS A 19 26.96 14.55 -30.80
CA CYS A 19 26.15 14.82 -29.63
C CYS A 19 26.94 14.56 -28.34
N SER A 20 26.59 15.31 -27.32
CA SER A 20 27.12 15.20 -25.97
C SER A 20 26.06 14.74 -24.96
N SER A 21 24.82 14.49 -25.39
CA SER A 21 23.74 13.97 -24.56
C SER A 21 22.72 13.16 -25.36
N ILE A 22 21.92 12.34 -24.68
CA ILE A 22 20.84 11.57 -25.32
C ILE A 22 19.74 12.50 -25.88
N ASP A 23 19.46 13.62 -25.22
CA ASP A 23 18.49 14.61 -25.72
C ASP A 23 18.96 15.24 -27.03
N GLU A 24 20.26 15.55 -27.15
CA GLU A 24 20.86 16.02 -28.40
C GLU A 24 20.78 14.94 -29.50
N VAL A 25 20.97 13.66 -29.15
CA VAL A 25 20.80 12.55 -30.10
C VAL A 25 19.35 12.46 -30.57
N ILE A 26 18.37 12.61 -29.67
CA ILE A 26 16.93 12.59 -30.02
C ILE A 26 16.59 13.74 -30.96
N ALA A 27 17.12 14.94 -30.70
CA ALA A 27 16.99 16.10 -31.57
C ALA A 27 17.65 15.86 -32.93
N TYR A 28 18.88 15.33 -32.94
CA TYR A 28 19.65 15.03 -34.15
C TYR A 28 18.96 13.99 -35.05
N LEU A 29 18.37 12.96 -34.45
CA LEU A 29 17.62 11.92 -35.17
C LEU A 29 16.18 12.35 -35.55
N GLY A 30 15.78 13.57 -35.17
CA GLY A 30 14.46 14.17 -35.43
C GLY A 30 13.31 13.35 -34.84
N THR A 31 13.57 12.60 -33.77
CA THR A 31 12.60 11.68 -33.15
C THR A 31 11.77 12.42 -32.11
N GLU A 32 10.46 12.21 -32.13
CA GLU A 32 9.59 12.73 -31.08
C GLU A 32 9.84 11.96 -29.78
N PRO A 33 10.12 12.62 -28.65
CA PRO A 33 10.41 11.95 -27.39
C PRO A 33 9.21 11.10 -26.93
N TYR A 34 9.47 9.85 -26.52
CA TYR A 34 8.46 9.00 -25.88
C TYR A 34 9.06 8.22 -24.71
N ALA A 35 8.19 7.77 -23.81
CA ALA A 35 8.59 7.01 -22.64
C ALA A 35 9.38 5.75 -23.06
N LYS A 36 10.65 5.67 -22.63
CA LYS A 36 11.66 4.61 -22.90
C LYS A 36 12.58 4.83 -24.12
N LEU A 37 12.45 5.91 -24.88
CA LEU A 37 13.32 6.17 -26.03
C LEU A 37 14.82 6.18 -25.64
N ASP A 38 15.16 6.83 -24.54
CA ASP A 38 16.54 6.93 -24.05
C ASP A 38 17.17 5.55 -23.81
N ARG A 39 16.42 4.68 -23.12
CA ARG A 39 16.83 3.29 -22.85
C ARG A 39 16.97 2.49 -24.15
N HIS A 40 16.08 2.72 -25.11
CA HIS A 40 16.15 2.07 -26.41
C HIS A 40 17.42 2.49 -27.17
N LEU A 41 17.71 3.79 -27.23
CA LEU A 41 18.90 4.34 -27.88
C LEU A 41 20.19 3.84 -27.23
N LEU A 42 20.28 3.87 -25.90
CA LEU A 42 21.42 3.32 -25.16
C LEU A 42 21.63 1.83 -25.46
N GLY A 43 20.55 1.05 -25.54
CA GLY A 43 20.62 -0.35 -25.97
C GLY A 43 21.10 -0.53 -27.40
N ARG A 44 20.77 0.39 -28.32
CA ARG A 44 21.23 0.37 -29.71
C ARG A 44 22.71 0.75 -29.85
N PHE A 45 23.18 1.76 -29.11
CA PHE A 45 24.61 2.09 -29.05
C PHE A 45 25.43 0.89 -28.56
N ALA A 46 25.00 0.26 -27.47
CA ALA A 46 25.63 -0.95 -26.94
C ALA A 46 25.60 -2.12 -27.94
N HIS A 47 24.48 -2.35 -28.61
CA HIS A 47 24.36 -3.40 -29.62
C HIS A 47 25.35 -3.24 -30.78
N PHE A 48 25.66 -2.01 -31.18
CA PHE A 48 26.63 -1.72 -32.25
C PHE A 48 28.07 -1.49 -31.77
N GLY A 49 28.31 -1.56 -30.47
CA GLY A 49 29.63 -1.31 -29.87
C GLY A 49 30.11 0.13 -30.03
N ILE A 50 29.20 1.10 -30.08
CA ILE A 50 29.52 2.52 -30.19
C ILE A 50 29.69 3.08 -28.77
N ASP A 51 30.86 3.67 -28.49
CA ASP A 51 31.11 4.31 -27.20
C ASP A 51 30.34 5.63 -27.09
N VAL A 52 29.58 5.75 -26.00
CA VAL A 52 28.80 6.94 -25.63
C VAL A 52 29.03 7.32 -24.17
N SER A 53 30.16 6.87 -23.60
CA SER A 53 30.55 7.16 -22.22
C SER A 53 30.75 8.66 -21.95
N HIS A 54 31.07 9.44 -23.00
CA HIS A 54 31.21 10.89 -22.95
C HIS A 54 29.88 11.64 -22.92
N PHE A 55 28.75 10.98 -23.20
CA PHE A 55 27.47 11.63 -23.07
C PHE A 55 27.29 12.09 -21.62
N ALA A 56 26.90 13.34 -21.44
CA ALA A 56 26.42 13.90 -20.19
C ALA A 56 25.22 13.06 -19.75
N VAL A 57 25.53 12.01 -19.00
CA VAL A 57 24.54 11.16 -18.38
C VAL A 57 23.70 12.12 -17.55
N HIS A 58 22.40 12.21 -17.83
CA HIS A 58 21.43 12.66 -16.85
C HIS A 58 21.50 11.67 -15.68
N ARG A 59 22.56 11.77 -14.88
CA ARG A 59 22.71 11.02 -13.64
C ARG A 59 21.65 11.65 -12.77
N GLY A 60 20.51 10.96 -12.67
CA GLY A 60 19.50 11.32 -11.69
C GLY A 60 20.17 11.62 -10.35
N ILE A 61 19.63 12.59 -9.62
CA ILE A 61 20.21 13.18 -8.40
C ILE A 61 21.04 12.13 -7.63
N PRO A 62 22.38 12.27 -7.56
CA PRO A 62 23.28 11.25 -7.02
C PRO A 62 22.94 10.93 -5.57
N ARG A 63 23.21 9.69 -5.12
CA ARG A 63 22.90 9.24 -3.74
C ARG A 63 23.33 10.34 -2.73
N PRO A 64 22.45 10.72 -1.77
CA PRO A 64 22.82 11.65 -0.71
C PRO A 64 24.06 11.16 0.05
N GLY A 65 24.85 12.09 0.58
CA GLY A 65 25.96 11.72 1.46
C GLY A 65 25.47 11.00 2.73
N PRO A 66 26.29 10.17 3.40
CA PRO A 66 25.89 9.46 4.62
C PRO A 66 25.35 10.39 5.71
N GLU A 67 26.01 11.53 5.94
CA GLU A 67 25.57 12.53 6.93
C GLU A 67 24.25 13.21 6.56
N GLU A 68 24.10 13.56 5.29
CA GLU A 68 22.87 14.16 4.77
C GLU A 68 21.68 13.20 4.91
N LEU A 69 21.89 11.92 4.59
CA LEU A 69 20.89 10.87 4.74
C LEU A 69 20.52 10.66 6.22
N ARG A 70 21.51 10.61 7.12
CA ARG A 70 21.29 10.45 8.56
C ARG A 70 20.47 11.61 9.13
N ALA A 71 20.84 12.85 8.80
CA ALA A 71 20.10 14.04 9.22
C ALA A 71 18.65 14.04 8.69
N ALA A 72 18.47 13.75 7.40
CA ALA A 72 17.15 13.71 6.78
C ALA A 72 16.25 12.62 7.39
N VAL A 73 16.79 11.46 7.74
CA VAL A 73 16.07 10.37 8.40
C VAL A 73 15.71 10.74 9.83
N ALA A 74 16.64 11.29 10.61
CA ALA A 74 16.42 11.65 12.01
C ALA A 74 15.32 12.72 12.18
N GLU A 75 15.27 13.70 11.28
CA GLU A 75 14.33 14.84 11.38
C GLU A 75 12.96 14.58 10.74
N ALA A 76 12.79 13.49 10.00
CA ALA A 76 11.53 13.17 9.35
C ALA A 76 10.71 12.15 10.13
N ILE A 77 9.38 12.25 10.04
CA ILE A 77 8.42 11.29 10.64
C ILE A 77 7.76 10.37 9.59
N SER A 78 8.20 10.46 8.33
CA SER A 78 7.69 9.65 7.23
C SER A 78 8.69 9.58 6.07
N ILE A 79 8.63 8.50 5.27
CA ILE A 79 9.44 8.32 4.07
C ILE A 79 9.30 9.49 3.08
N ALA A 80 8.07 9.98 2.88
CA ALA A 80 7.83 11.15 2.03
C ALA A 80 8.47 12.42 2.60
N GLY A 81 8.50 12.56 3.92
CA GLY A 81 9.22 13.65 4.61
C GLY A 81 10.72 13.59 4.36
N VAL A 82 11.32 12.40 4.46
CA VAL A 82 12.75 12.20 4.15
C VAL A 82 13.06 12.61 2.71
N LEU A 83 12.26 12.14 1.74
CA LEU A 83 12.45 12.49 0.32
C LEU A 83 12.34 13.99 0.06
N ARG A 84 11.37 14.68 0.68
CA ARG A 84 11.25 16.15 0.57
C ARG A 84 12.47 16.87 1.11
N ARG A 85 13.01 16.43 2.25
CA ARG A 85 14.23 17.01 2.85
C ARG A 85 15.47 16.80 1.99
N LEU A 86 15.53 15.67 1.29
CA LEU A 86 16.58 15.36 0.32
C LEU A 86 16.36 16.02 -1.06
N GLY A 87 15.35 16.88 -1.21
CA GLY A 87 15.03 17.51 -2.49
C GLY A 87 14.59 16.53 -3.59
N ARG A 88 14.07 15.36 -3.21
CA ARG A 88 13.73 14.27 -4.13
C ARG A 88 12.23 14.14 -4.36
N PRO A 89 11.80 13.77 -5.58
CA PRO A 89 10.41 13.51 -5.86
C PRO A 89 9.93 12.26 -5.12
N ASP A 90 8.70 12.32 -4.63
CA ASP A 90 8.06 11.19 -3.95
C ASP A 90 7.52 10.17 -4.96
N SER A 91 8.41 9.32 -5.47
CA SER A 91 8.08 8.25 -6.43
C SER A 91 8.42 6.87 -5.90
N GLY A 92 7.80 5.81 -6.44
CA GLY A 92 8.08 4.43 -6.04
C GLY A 92 9.56 4.06 -6.16
N ALA A 93 10.23 4.50 -7.23
CA ALA A 93 11.67 4.29 -7.44
C ALA A 93 12.52 5.00 -6.37
N GLN A 94 12.21 6.26 -6.04
CA GLN A 94 12.93 7.01 -5.00
C GLN A 94 12.68 6.42 -3.61
N ARG A 95 11.45 5.98 -3.30
CA ARG A 95 11.14 5.28 -2.05
C ARG A 95 11.91 3.96 -1.92
N ALA A 96 12.05 3.22 -3.01
CA ALA A 96 12.83 1.97 -3.02
C ALA A 96 14.33 2.24 -2.83
N ALA A 97 14.87 3.25 -3.51
CA ALA A 97 16.25 3.68 -3.35
C ALA A 97 16.54 4.15 -1.91
N LEU A 98 15.67 4.98 -1.34
CA LEU A 98 15.80 5.46 0.04
C LEU A 98 15.81 4.31 1.05
N ARG A 99 14.90 3.33 0.93
CA ARG A 99 14.89 2.15 1.83
C ARG A 99 16.19 1.37 1.76
N ARG A 100 16.75 1.20 0.55
CA ARG A 100 18.04 0.54 0.36
C ARG A 100 19.17 1.32 1.06
N TRP A 101 19.23 2.64 0.90
CA TRP A 101 20.27 3.45 1.54
C TRP A 101 20.16 3.42 3.06
N ILE A 102 18.95 3.53 3.62
CA ILE A 102 18.72 3.41 5.07
C ILE A 102 19.23 2.06 5.59
N ALA A 103 18.95 0.97 4.88
CA ALA A 103 19.38 -0.37 5.27
C ALA A 103 20.91 -0.52 5.23
N GLU A 104 21.55 -0.01 4.16
CA GLU A 104 23.01 -0.04 4.01
C GLU A 104 23.73 0.77 5.09
N GLU A 105 23.15 1.89 5.55
CA GLU A 105 23.70 2.73 6.62
C GLU A 105 23.25 2.30 8.03
N GLY A 106 22.41 1.26 8.16
CA GLY A 106 21.91 0.77 9.45
C GLY A 106 21.08 1.80 10.24
N LEU A 107 20.37 2.69 9.57
CA LEU A 107 19.63 3.77 10.24
C LEU A 107 18.32 3.28 10.86
N ALA A 108 18.06 3.69 12.10
CA ALA A 108 16.79 3.42 12.78
C ALA A 108 15.62 4.13 12.06
N THR A 109 14.50 3.43 11.89
CA THR A 109 13.31 3.95 11.18
C THR A 109 12.01 3.77 11.97
N THR A 110 12.09 3.36 13.23
CA THR A 110 10.93 3.12 14.10
C THR A 110 10.05 4.37 14.27
N HIS A 111 10.63 5.57 14.14
CA HIS A 111 9.92 6.85 14.18
C HIS A 111 9.25 7.25 12.85
N LEU A 112 9.50 6.53 11.75
CA LEU A 112 8.88 6.75 10.43
C LEU A 112 7.50 6.10 10.34
N LEU A 113 6.53 6.62 11.09
CA LEU A 113 5.22 6.00 11.33
C LEU A 113 4.25 5.98 10.12
N GLY A 114 4.63 6.52 8.97
CA GLY A 114 3.83 6.49 7.73
C GLY A 114 2.52 7.30 7.76
N GLN A 115 2.10 7.81 8.92
CA GLN A 115 0.83 8.51 9.15
C GLN A 115 1.01 9.91 9.74
N GLY A 116 2.07 10.62 9.34
CA GLY A 116 2.36 11.97 9.84
C GLY A 116 1.20 12.98 9.65
N HIS A 117 0.35 12.77 8.64
CA HIS A 117 -0.78 13.66 8.37
C HIS A 117 -1.97 13.53 9.34
N GLN A 118 -2.14 12.36 9.98
CA GLN A 118 -3.22 12.07 10.94
C GLN A 118 -2.74 11.92 12.39
N ARG A 119 -1.42 12.02 12.64
CA ARG A 119 -0.87 11.80 13.97
C ARG A 119 -1.40 12.86 14.94
N GLY A 120 -2.16 12.44 15.95
CA GLY A 120 -2.74 13.31 16.97
C GLY A 120 -3.99 14.08 16.54
N LYS A 121 -4.50 13.87 15.32
CA LYS A 121 -5.76 14.48 14.87
C LYS A 121 -6.92 13.52 15.09
N PRO A 122 -8.04 13.96 15.69
CA PRO A 122 -9.28 13.20 15.64
C PRO A 122 -9.63 12.95 14.16
N GLY A 123 -10.15 11.76 13.85
CA GLY A 123 -10.65 11.49 12.50
C GLY A 123 -11.66 12.55 12.07
N VAL A 124 -11.58 13.00 10.82
CA VAL A 124 -12.44 14.07 10.26
C VAL A 124 -13.92 13.70 10.30
N VAL A 125 -14.23 12.39 10.38
CA VAL A 125 -15.59 11.86 10.46
C VAL A 125 -15.86 11.40 11.89
N ALA A 126 -16.90 11.96 12.51
CA ALA A 126 -17.38 11.50 13.81
C ALA A 126 -17.68 10.00 13.78
N ALA A 127 -17.29 9.28 14.83
CA ALA A 127 -17.62 7.87 14.95
C ALA A 127 -19.15 7.73 15.05
N LYS A 128 -19.75 6.87 14.21
CA LYS A 128 -21.16 6.51 14.32
C LYS A 128 -21.46 6.02 15.74
N ARG A 129 -22.62 6.37 16.29
CA ARG A 129 -23.07 5.87 17.59
C ARG A 129 -23.56 4.42 17.49
N HIS A 130 -23.57 3.69 18.61
CA HIS A 130 -24.05 2.30 18.63
C HIS A 130 -25.49 2.15 18.13
N ASP A 131 -26.37 3.11 18.40
CA ASP A 131 -27.78 3.08 17.98
C ASP A 131 -27.98 3.39 16.48
N GLU A 132 -27.00 4.01 15.82
CA GLU A 132 -26.95 4.13 14.36
C GLU A 132 -26.38 2.87 13.68
N ILE A 133 -25.72 2.01 14.45
CA ILE A 133 -25.09 0.77 13.98
C ILE A 133 -26.02 -0.42 14.18
N LEU A 134 -26.64 -0.54 15.36
CA LEU A 134 -27.44 -1.69 15.77
C LEU A 134 -28.90 -1.54 15.31
N VAL A 135 -29.09 -1.52 13.99
CA VAL A 135 -30.38 -1.26 13.34
C VAL A 135 -30.71 -2.31 12.28
N LEU A 136 -31.97 -2.35 11.87
CA LEU A 136 -32.35 -3.01 10.62
C LEU A 136 -32.01 -2.06 9.47
N HIS A 137 -31.15 -2.47 8.54
CA HIS A 137 -30.71 -1.63 7.43
C HIS A 137 -31.20 -2.14 6.07
N ASP A 138 -31.13 -1.29 5.05
CA ASP A 138 -31.73 -1.48 3.72
C ASP A 138 -31.06 -2.55 2.82
N GLY A 139 -30.18 -3.39 3.38
CA GLY A 139 -29.45 -4.40 2.62
C GLY A 139 -28.52 -3.87 1.50
N LYS A 140 -28.22 -2.56 1.42
CA LYS A 140 -27.30 -2.05 0.38
C LYS A 140 -25.83 -2.30 0.69
N ARG A 141 -25.46 -2.18 1.97
CA ARG A 141 -24.07 -2.34 2.41
C ARG A 141 -24.01 -3.01 3.77
N ARG A 142 -23.24 -4.09 3.85
CA ARG A 142 -23.02 -4.81 5.11
C ARG A 142 -22.25 -3.94 6.10
N THR A 143 -22.74 -3.89 7.33
CA THR A 143 -22.02 -3.25 8.43
C THR A 143 -20.71 -4.00 8.68
N LYS A 144 -19.61 -3.26 8.86
CA LYS A 144 -18.31 -3.87 9.16
C LYS A 144 -18.36 -4.52 10.54
N THR A 145 -17.90 -5.76 10.66
CA THR A 145 -17.88 -6.53 11.92
C THR A 145 -17.21 -5.80 13.09
N ALA A 146 -16.15 -5.00 12.82
CA ALA A 146 -15.50 -4.20 13.86
C ALA A 146 -16.42 -3.12 14.46
N LEU A 147 -17.34 -2.55 13.67
CA LEU A 147 -18.34 -1.61 14.16
C LEU A 147 -19.40 -2.32 15.00
N LEU A 148 -19.86 -3.50 14.58
CA LEU A 148 -20.82 -4.31 15.34
C LEU A 148 -20.24 -4.71 16.69
N ARG A 149 -19.02 -5.26 16.75
CA ARG A 149 -18.37 -5.61 18.02
C ARG A 149 -18.24 -4.42 18.95
N ARG A 150 -17.83 -3.27 18.42
CA ARG A 150 -17.72 -2.03 19.20
C ARG A 150 -19.08 -1.59 19.75
N ALA A 151 -20.10 -1.57 18.91
CA ALA A 151 -21.46 -1.17 19.31
C ALA A 151 -22.08 -2.14 20.33
N LEU A 152 -21.88 -3.46 20.16
CA LEU A 152 -22.31 -4.48 21.12
C LEU A 152 -21.65 -4.26 22.49
N ARG A 153 -20.36 -3.97 22.52
CA ARG A 153 -19.64 -3.64 23.76
C ARG A 153 -20.17 -2.35 24.40
N GLU A 154 -20.46 -1.31 23.60
CA GLU A 154 -21.02 -0.04 24.08
C GLU A 154 -22.39 -0.21 24.75
N VAL A 155 -23.24 -1.14 24.26
CA VAL A 155 -24.54 -1.46 24.86
C VAL A 155 -24.46 -2.51 25.98
N GLY A 156 -23.25 -2.92 26.38
CA GLY A 156 -23.03 -3.80 27.53
C GLY A 156 -23.14 -5.30 27.23
N VAL A 157 -23.08 -5.73 25.96
CA VAL A 157 -23.01 -7.16 25.63
C VAL A 157 -21.69 -7.74 26.13
N PRO A 158 -21.71 -8.79 26.97
CA PRO A 158 -20.49 -9.45 27.44
C PRO A 158 -19.64 -9.98 26.29
N GLU A 159 -18.32 -9.82 26.38
CA GLU A 159 -17.36 -10.34 25.40
C GLU A 159 -17.04 -11.82 25.65
N VAL A 160 -18.09 -12.65 25.68
CA VAL A 160 -18.00 -14.11 25.81
C VAL A 160 -18.85 -14.77 24.73
N CYS A 161 -18.49 -16.01 24.38
CA CYS A 161 -19.29 -16.84 23.49
C CYS A 161 -20.67 -17.08 24.09
N ALA A 162 -21.73 -16.75 23.36
CA ALA A 162 -23.12 -16.93 23.80
C ALA A 162 -23.52 -18.41 23.96
N GLU A 163 -22.79 -19.35 23.34
CA GLU A 163 -23.06 -20.79 23.41
C GLU A 163 -22.27 -21.46 24.53
N CYS A 164 -20.94 -21.32 24.54
CA CYS A 164 -20.05 -22.06 25.45
C CYS A 164 -19.38 -21.21 26.53
N GLY A 165 -19.60 -19.89 26.54
CA GLY A 165 -19.01 -18.98 27.53
C GLY A 165 -17.51 -18.69 27.37
N THR A 166 -16.83 -19.24 26.36
CA THR A 166 -15.42 -18.91 26.09
C THR A 166 -15.23 -17.40 25.91
N GLY A 167 -14.29 -16.81 26.65
CA GLY A 167 -13.94 -15.39 26.55
C GLY A 167 -13.12 -15.04 25.30
N PRO A 168 -12.56 -13.82 25.24
CA PRO A 168 -11.76 -13.34 24.12
C PRO A 168 -10.29 -13.76 24.20
N GLU A 169 -9.97 -14.77 25.02
CA GLU A 169 -8.61 -15.30 25.19
C GLU A 169 -8.63 -16.81 24.98
N TRP A 170 -7.62 -17.31 24.27
CA TRP A 170 -7.40 -18.72 24.01
C TRP A 170 -5.94 -19.06 24.27
N LEU A 171 -5.68 -19.96 25.24
CA LEU A 171 -4.33 -20.33 25.67
C LEU A 171 -3.44 -19.13 26.07
N GLY A 172 -4.04 -18.05 26.59
CA GLY A 172 -3.36 -16.82 26.97
C GLY A 172 -3.16 -15.82 25.83
N ASP A 173 -3.53 -16.17 24.60
CA ASP A 173 -3.47 -15.28 23.45
C ASP A 173 -4.85 -14.67 23.13
N PRO A 174 -4.93 -13.40 22.66
CA PRO A 174 -6.19 -12.80 22.25
C PRO A 174 -6.85 -13.55 21.09
N MET A 175 -8.12 -13.90 21.26
CA MET A 175 -8.98 -14.53 20.27
C MET A 175 -10.18 -13.61 19.96
N THR A 176 -10.47 -13.41 18.69
CA THR A 176 -11.66 -12.65 18.29
C THR A 176 -12.91 -13.53 18.39
N LEU A 177 -13.88 -13.10 19.18
CA LEU A 177 -15.25 -13.61 19.07
C LEU A 177 -15.90 -13.06 17.80
N GLU A 178 -16.51 -13.94 17.04
CA GLU A 178 -17.16 -13.67 15.77
C GLU A 178 -18.60 -13.19 16.00
N VAL A 179 -19.06 -12.26 15.17
CA VAL A 179 -20.45 -11.78 15.22
C VAL A 179 -21.29 -12.70 14.34
N ASP A 180 -22.28 -13.35 14.95
CA ASP A 180 -23.28 -14.17 14.27
C ASP A 180 -24.64 -13.47 14.30
N HIS A 181 -25.36 -13.55 13.18
CA HIS A 181 -26.74 -13.12 13.04
C HIS A 181 -27.63 -14.35 13.27
N ILE A 182 -28.41 -14.36 14.35
CA ILE A 182 -29.22 -15.50 14.78
C ILE A 182 -30.17 -15.97 13.66
N ASN A 183 -30.78 -15.01 12.95
CA ASN A 183 -31.67 -15.29 11.82
C ASN A 183 -30.94 -15.53 10.48
N GLY A 184 -29.62 -15.40 10.43
CA GLY A 184 -28.80 -15.46 9.20
C GLY A 184 -28.93 -14.26 8.26
N ASP A 185 -29.77 -13.28 8.59
CA ASP A 185 -29.93 -12.04 7.85
C ASP A 185 -28.91 -11.00 8.32
N TRP A 186 -27.91 -10.80 7.48
CA TRP A 186 -26.87 -9.78 7.70
C TRP A 186 -27.40 -8.34 7.65
N GLY A 187 -28.65 -8.13 7.20
CA GLY A 187 -29.34 -6.85 7.20
C GLY A 187 -29.91 -6.43 8.56
N ASP A 188 -30.03 -7.39 9.48
CA ASP A 188 -30.64 -7.20 10.79
C ASP A 188 -29.58 -7.11 11.90
N ASP A 189 -28.97 -5.93 12.05
CA ASP A 189 -27.95 -5.66 13.05
C ASP A 189 -28.54 -5.29 14.43
N ARG A 190 -29.84 -5.50 14.66
CA ARG A 190 -30.46 -5.17 15.95
C ARG A 190 -29.84 -6.01 17.08
N PRO A 191 -29.69 -5.47 18.30
CA PRO A 191 -28.98 -6.16 19.38
C PRO A 191 -29.52 -7.55 19.70
N GLY A 192 -30.84 -7.74 19.62
CA GLY A 192 -31.48 -9.04 19.87
C GLY A 192 -31.27 -10.10 18.79
N ASN A 193 -30.77 -9.73 17.61
CA ASN A 193 -30.45 -10.65 16.53
C ASN A 193 -28.95 -10.98 16.44
N LEU A 194 -28.11 -10.24 17.16
CA LEU A 194 -26.65 -10.42 17.14
C LEU A 194 -26.20 -11.20 18.37
N ARG A 195 -25.23 -12.10 18.17
CA ARG A 195 -24.51 -12.75 19.26
C ARG A 195 -23.03 -12.87 18.95
N LEU A 196 -22.22 -12.93 20.00
CA LEU A 196 -20.78 -13.21 19.89
C LEU A 196 -20.56 -14.71 20.07
N LEU A 197 -19.83 -15.34 19.16
CA LEU A 197 -19.48 -16.76 19.21
C LEU A 197 -17.97 -16.95 19.10
N CYS A 198 -17.42 -17.95 19.79
CA CYS A 198 -16.05 -18.37 19.51
C CYS A 198 -15.97 -19.04 18.12
N PRO A 199 -14.80 -19.09 17.47
CA PRO A 199 -14.66 -19.68 16.14
C PRO A 199 -15.17 -21.13 16.04
N ASN A 200 -15.03 -21.90 17.12
CA ASN A 200 -15.50 -23.28 17.16
C ASN A 200 -17.04 -23.38 17.20
N CYS A 201 -17.71 -22.60 18.06
CA CYS A 201 -19.17 -22.58 18.11
C CYS A 201 -19.77 -21.97 16.84
N HIS A 202 -19.16 -20.91 16.31
CA HIS A 202 -19.63 -20.28 15.09
C HIS A 202 -19.56 -21.24 13.90
N ALA A 203 -18.51 -22.06 13.80
CA ALA A 203 -18.40 -23.08 12.76
C ALA A 203 -19.52 -24.14 12.77
N THR A 204 -20.27 -24.26 13.87
CA THR A 204 -21.39 -25.21 14.01
C THR A 204 -22.77 -24.60 13.72
N THR A 205 -22.85 -23.28 13.51
CA THR A 205 -24.14 -22.64 13.23
C THR A 205 -24.65 -23.02 11.84
N SER A 206 -25.97 -23.05 11.68
CA SER A 206 -26.61 -23.25 10.37
C SER A 206 -26.34 -22.10 9.39
N THR A 207 -25.92 -20.94 9.92
CA THR A 207 -25.60 -19.71 9.18
C THR A 207 -24.14 -19.62 8.73
N TRP A 208 -23.28 -20.53 9.21
CA TRP A 208 -21.85 -20.55 8.90
C TRP A 208 -21.55 -20.78 7.41
N CYS A 209 -20.66 -19.96 6.84
CA CYS A 209 -20.16 -20.02 5.45
C CYS A 209 -21.19 -20.07 4.30
N ARG A 210 -22.51 -20.03 4.59
CA ARG A 210 -23.66 -20.19 3.68
C ARG A 210 -23.64 -21.49 2.86
N GLY A 211 -24.21 -22.54 3.42
CA GLY A 211 -24.68 -23.69 2.63
C GLY A 211 -24.92 -24.99 3.39
N GLY A 212 -25.66 -24.99 4.50
CA GLY A 212 -26.20 -26.21 5.09
C GLY A 212 -27.67 -26.00 5.43
N GLY A 213 -28.57 -26.56 4.63
CA GLY A 213 -29.99 -26.62 4.97
C GLY A 213 -30.19 -27.16 6.38
N ARG A 214 -31.30 -26.76 7.02
CA ARG A 214 -31.75 -27.16 8.35
C ARG A 214 -31.23 -28.56 8.72
N ARG A 215 -30.41 -28.66 9.77
CA ARG A 215 -30.39 -29.88 10.57
C ARG A 215 -31.67 -29.86 11.37
N GLU A 216 -32.69 -30.58 10.89
CA GLU A 216 -33.75 -31.07 11.76
C GLU A 216 -33.20 -32.31 12.50
N ALA A 217 -33.50 -32.35 13.80
CA ALA A 217 -33.09 -33.29 14.85
C ALA A 217 -31.70 -33.05 15.48
#